data_AF-A0A5K8AJR4-F1
#
_entry.id   AF-A0A5K8AJR4-F1
#
_cell.length_a   1.000
_cell.length_b   1.000
_cell.length_c   1.000
_cell.angle_alpha   90.00
_cell.angle_beta   90.00
_cell.angle_gamma   90.00
#
_symmetry.space_group_name_H-M   'P 1'
#
loop_
_entity.id
_entity.type
_entity.pdbx_description
1 polymer ?
#
loop_
_entity_poly.entity_id
_entity_poly.type
_entity_poly.pdbx_seq_one_letter_code
_entity_poly.pdbx_strand_id
1 'polypeptide(L)'
;MYVSMGWSDAYYGQFSRAKGGTRPIVISYASSPAAEVFYSEKKIEESPTAAVLAPQTVFRQIEFVGILKDTQMPAVARRLVDFMLTEAFQKDIPLNMWVFPAVTGTPLPDVFARYAQEATDPVVLDPEFVESNRDRWIEAWTEAVLR
;
A
#
# COMPACT_ATOMS: atom_id res chain seq x y z
N MET A 1 11.92 -18.53 -1.06
CA MET A 1 11.08 -17.33 -1.32
C MET A 1 10.95 -17.16 -2.82
N TYR A 2 9.77 -16.79 -3.34
CA TYR A 2 9.62 -16.46 -4.76
C TYR A 2 9.66 -14.94 -4.93
N VAL A 3 10.41 -14.45 -5.91
CA VAL A 3 10.50 -13.02 -6.23
C VAL A 3 9.84 -12.79 -7.57
N SER A 4 8.71 -12.07 -7.56
CA SER A 4 7.99 -11.60 -8.74
C SER A 4 8.62 -10.32 -9.29
N MET A 5 8.37 -10.01 -10.56
CA MET A 5 8.81 -8.76 -11.19
C MET A 5 8.07 -7.51 -10.68
N GLY A 6 6.95 -7.69 -9.97
CA GLY A 6 6.19 -6.58 -9.38
C GLY A 6 4.95 -7.07 -8.64
N TRP A 7 4.28 -6.13 -7.96
CA TRP A 7 3.11 -6.43 -7.13
C TRP A 7 1.99 -7.15 -7.90
N SER A 8 1.69 -6.73 -9.13
CA SER A 8 0.60 -7.33 -9.92
C SER A 8 0.84 -8.80 -10.25
N ASP A 9 2.08 -9.19 -10.58
CA ASP A 9 2.43 -10.60 -10.79
C ASP A 9 2.38 -11.38 -9.48
N ALA A 10 2.87 -10.80 -8.38
CA ALA A 10 2.79 -11.41 -7.06
C ALA A 10 1.34 -11.73 -6.66
N TYR A 11 0.45 -10.74 -6.78
CA TYR A 11 -0.91 -10.79 -6.25
C TYR A 11 -1.90 -11.49 -7.19
N TYR A 12 -1.84 -11.19 -8.49
CA TYR A 12 -2.78 -11.74 -9.49
C TYR A 12 -2.23 -12.91 -10.30
N GLY A 13 -0.94 -13.24 -10.15
CA GLY A 13 -0.32 -14.40 -10.79
C GLY A 13 0.00 -15.51 -9.80
N GLN A 14 0.82 -15.20 -8.79
CA GLN A 14 1.45 -16.23 -7.95
C GLN A 14 0.66 -16.58 -6.69
N PHE A 15 -0.03 -15.60 -6.10
CA PHE A 15 -0.81 -15.77 -4.88
C PHE A 15 -2.00 -16.71 -5.12
N SER A 16 -2.27 -17.62 -4.20
CA SER A 16 -3.29 -18.69 -4.34
C SER A 16 -4.72 -18.17 -4.46
N ARG A 17 -4.95 -16.89 -4.17
CA ARG A 17 -6.22 -16.22 -4.48
C ARG A 17 -6.44 -16.05 -5.99
N ALA A 18 -5.38 -15.93 -6.77
CA ALA A 18 -5.44 -15.84 -8.21
C ALA A 18 -5.65 -17.20 -8.87
N LYS A 19 -6.23 -17.21 -10.07
CA LYS A 19 -6.45 -18.43 -10.83
C LYS A 19 -5.11 -19.06 -11.23
N GLY A 20 -4.79 -20.21 -10.63
CA GLY A 20 -3.56 -20.94 -10.91
C GLY A 20 -2.36 -20.53 -10.05
N GLY A 21 -2.53 -19.54 -9.16
CA GLY A 21 -1.54 -19.22 -8.15
C GLY A 21 -1.42 -20.35 -7.12
N THR A 22 -0.21 -20.55 -6.58
CA THR A 22 0.09 -21.63 -5.63
C THR A 22 0.72 -21.13 -4.33
N ARG A 23 1.06 -19.84 -4.24
CA ARG A 23 1.69 -19.24 -3.07
C ARG A 23 0.63 -18.83 -2.06
N PRO A 24 0.63 -19.35 -0.81
CA PRO A 24 -0.43 -19.05 0.15
C PRO A 24 -0.30 -17.68 0.83
N ILE A 25 0.85 -17.00 0.69
CA ILE A 25 1.14 -15.71 1.31
C ILE A 25 1.83 -14.82 0.26
N VAL A 26 1.50 -13.53 0.29
CA VAL A 26 2.06 -12.49 -0.59
C VAL A 26 2.32 -11.22 0.21
N ILE A 27 3.37 -10.47 -0.14
CA ILE A 27 3.58 -9.12 0.40
C ILE A 27 2.59 -8.19 -0.32
N SER A 28 1.65 -7.62 0.44
CA SER A 28 0.64 -6.70 -0.06
C SER A 28 0.24 -5.71 1.04
N TYR A 29 -0.79 -4.92 0.80
CA TYR A 29 -1.28 -3.89 1.71
C TYR A 29 -2.37 -4.43 2.64
N ALA A 30 -2.42 -3.88 3.86
CA ALA A 30 -3.44 -4.22 4.86
C ALA A 30 -4.88 -3.85 4.42
N SER A 31 -5.00 -3.01 3.40
CA SER A 31 -6.24 -2.61 2.74
C SER A 31 -6.67 -3.51 1.58
N SER A 32 -5.82 -4.43 1.10
CA SER A 32 -6.17 -5.33 -0.01
C SER A 32 -7.46 -6.16 0.21
N PRO A 33 -7.78 -6.65 1.42
CA PRO A 33 -9.05 -7.32 1.67
C PRO A 33 -10.30 -6.48 1.34
N ALA A 34 -10.25 -5.15 1.48
CA ALA A 34 -11.36 -4.29 1.11
C ALA A 34 -11.59 -4.26 -0.41
N ALA A 35 -10.50 -4.28 -1.20
CA ALA A 35 -10.57 -4.35 -2.66
C ALA A 35 -11.20 -5.66 -3.14
N GLU A 36 -10.82 -6.78 -2.50
CA GLU A 36 -11.36 -8.10 -2.80
C GLU A 36 -12.88 -8.16 -2.58
N VAL A 37 -13.39 -7.56 -1.50
CA VAL A 37 -14.84 -7.50 -1.26
C VAL A 37 -15.52 -6.55 -2.24
N PHE A 38 -14.95 -5.38 -2.48
CA PHE A 38 -15.56 -4.36 -3.35
C PHE A 38 -15.71 -4.83 -4.80
N TYR A 39 -14.70 -5.52 -5.35
CA TYR A 39 -14.74 -6.03 -6.72
C TYR A 39 -15.33 -7.43 -6.85
N SER A 40 -15.84 -8.02 -5.76
CA SER A 40 -16.49 -9.32 -5.82
C SER A 40 -17.78 -9.26 -6.66
N GLU A 41 -17.93 -10.16 -7.63
CA GLU A 41 -19.17 -10.30 -8.43
C GLU A 41 -20.38 -10.67 -7.57
N LYS A 42 -20.14 -11.30 -6.42
CA LYS A 42 -21.17 -11.69 -5.44
C LYS A 42 -21.01 -10.84 -4.18
N LYS A 43 -22.14 -10.49 -3.57
CA LYS A 43 -22.11 -9.91 -2.23
C LYS A 43 -21.58 -10.95 -1.24
N ILE A 44 -20.41 -10.68 -0.70
CA ILE A 44 -19.74 -11.52 0.31
C ILE A 44 -19.64 -10.75 1.63
N GLU A 45 -19.75 -11.46 2.74
CA GLU A 45 -19.66 -10.89 4.10
C GLU A 45 -18.26 -11.04 4.70
N GLU A 46 -17.41 -11.84 4.07
CA GLU A 46 -16.02 -12.07 4.47
C GLU A 46 -15.11 -11.89 3.26
N SER A 47 -13.95 -11.27 3.47
CA SER A 47 -12.92 -11.18 2.44
C SER A 47 -12.28 -12.57 2.21
N PRO A 48 -12.02 -12.96 0.96
CA PRO A 48 -11.29 -14.20 0.64
C PRO A 48 -9.80 -14.12 1.00
N THR A 49 -9.31 -12.95 1.43
CA THR A 49 -7.94 -12.71 1.87
C THR A 49 -7.91 -11.99 3.21
N ALA A 50 -6.84 -12.18 3.97
CA ALA A 50 -6.62 -11.52 5.26
C ALA A 50 -5.21 -10.92 5.32
N ALA A 51 -5.07 -9.81 6.06
CA ALA A 51 -3.79 -9.19 6.34
C ALA A 51 -3.20 -9.75 7.64
N VAL A 52 -1.89 -9.99 7.66
CA VAL A 52 -1.16 -10.38 8.87
C VAL A 52 -0.71 -9.11 9.59
N LEU A 53 -1.36 -8.80 10.73
CA LEU A 53 -1.20 -7.54 11.47
C LEU A 53 -0.59 -7.74 12.86
N ALA A 54 0.27 -8.74 13.01
CA ALA A 54 0.99 -8.92 14.27
C ALA A 54 1.94 -7.73 14.52
N PRO A 55 2.26 -7.42 15.79
CA PRO A 55 3.21 -6.36 16.12
C PRO A 55 4.52 -6.52 15.37
N GLN A 56 5.04 -5.42 14.81
CA GLN A 56 6.30 -5.38 14.07
C GLN A 56 6.36 -6.28 12.81
N THR A 57 5.21 -6.73 12.26
CA THR A 57 5.18 -7.48 10.99
C THR A 57 4.72 -6.68 9.78
N VAL A 58 4.36 -5.40 9.98
CA VAL A 58 3.84 -4.51 8.93
C VAL A 58 4.73 -3.29 8.84
N PHE A 59 5.28 -3.00 7.66
CA PHE A 59 6.03 -1.77 7.43
C PHE A 59 5.08 -0.63 7.04
N ARG A 60 5.15 0.53 7.72
CA ARG A 60 4.34 1.70 7.36
C ARG A 60 4.91 2.36 6.12
N GLN A 61 4.17 2.31 5.02
CA GLN A 61 4.46 3.09 3.82
C GLN A 61 3.66 4.40 3.84
N ILE A 62 4.31 5.49 3.45
CA ILE A 62 3.68 6.79 3.23
C ILE A 62 4.04 7.23 1.81
N GLU A 63 3.03 7.53 1.00
CA GLU A 63 3.20 8.06 -0.35
C GLU A 63 3.18 9.59 -0.31
N PHE A 64 4.17 10.22 -0.95
CA PHE A 64 4.34 11.66 -0.93
C PHE A 64 4.12 12.28 -2.31
N VAL A 65 3.65 13.53 -2.31
CA VAL A 65 3.71 14.42 -3.47
C VAL A 65 4.74 15.51 -3.21
N GLY A 66 5.60 15.77 -4.19
CA GLY A 66 6.66 16.77 -4.10
C GLY A 66 6.61 17.75 -5.28
N ILE A 67 6.97 19.01 -5.03
CA ILE A 67 7.14 20.03 -6.07
C ILE A 67 8.61 20.06 -6.45
N LEU A 68 8.91 19.86 -7.74
CA LEU A 68 10.28 19.94 -8.26
C LEU A 68 10.84 21.35 -8.07
N LYS A 69 12.06 21.44 -7.52
CA LYS A 69 12.73 22.70 -7.15
C LYS A 69 12.75 23.73 -8.27
N ASP A 70 13.00 23.30 -9.51
CA ASP A 70 13.21 24.18 -10.67
C ASP A 70 11.99 24.25 -11.61
N THR A 71 10.81 23.87 -11.11
CA THR A 71 9.57 24.00 -11.90
C THR A 71 9.34 25.47 -12.30
N GLN A 72 8.97 25.67 -13.56
CA GLN A 72 8.58 26.99 -14.06
C GLN A 72 7.15 27.38 -13.62
N MET A 73 6.42 26.46 -12.99
CA MET A 73 5.01 26.63 -12.60
C MET A 73 4.79 26.37 -11.09
N PRO A 74 5.53 27.01 -10.17
CA PRO A 74 5.48 26.68 -8.74
C PRO A 74 4.10 26.97 -8.12
N ALA A 75 3.42 28.03 -8.56
CA ALA A 75 2.09 28.36 -8.09
C ALA A 75 1.04 27.31 -8.51
N VAL A 76 1.12 26.79 -9.74
CA VAL A 76 0.21 25.76 -10.23
C VAL A 76 0.48 24.43 -9.53
N ALA A 77 1.75 24.06 -9.37
CA ALA A 77 2.14 22.85 -8.64
C ALA A 77 1.64 22.88 -7.19
N ARG A 78 1.74 24.02 -6.50
CA ARG A 78 1.18 24.19 -5.15
C ARG A 78 -0.33 24.01 -5.13
N ARG A 79 -1.06 24.60 -6.09
CA ARG A 79 -2.51 24.42 -6.20
C ARG A 79 -2.92 22.96 -6.39
N LEU A 80 -2.10 22.15 -7.09
CA LEU A 80 -2.34 20.71 -7.20
C LEU A 80 -2.16 20.01 -5.85
N VAL A 81 -1.08 20.31 -5.12
CA VAL A 81 -0.88 19.76 -3.76
C VAL A 81 -2.01 20.18 -2.83
N ASP A 82 -2.41 21.45 -2.85
CA ASP A 82 -3.54 21.95 -2.05
C ASP A 82 -4.85 21.23 -2.41
N PHE A 83 -5.09 20.96 -3.70
CA PHE A 83 -6.23 20.17 -4.16
C PHE A 83 -6.19 18.73 -3.63
N MET A 84 -5.02 18.08 -3.65
CA MET A 84 -4.85 16.72 -3.12
C MET A 84 -5.15 16.63 -1.62
N LEU A 85 -5.01 17.73 -0.88
CA LEU A 85 -5.32 17.80 0.56
C LEU A 85 -6.79 18.15 0.85
N THR A 86 -7.62 18.39 -0.17
CA THR A 86 -9.04 18.66 0.03
C THR A 86 -9.79 17.41 0.49
N GLU A 87 -10.89 17.62 1.21
CA GLU A 87 -11.79 16.55 1.64
C GLU A 87 -12.29 15.71 0.45
N ALA A 88 -12.60 16.35 -0.68
CA ALA A 88 -13.08 15.66 -1.88
C ALA A 88 -12.03 14.66 -2.40
N PHE A 89 -10.78 15.11 -2.58
CA PHE A 89 -9.71 14.23 -3.04
C PHE A 89 -9.43 13.12 -2.03
N GLN A 90 -9.34 13.46 -0.74
CA GLN A 90 -9.01 12.50 0.32
C GLN A 90 -10.09 11.43 0.50
N LYS A 91 -11.39 11.76 0.31
CA LYS A 91 -12.49 10.79 0.33
C LYS A 91 -12.48 9.82 -0.84
N ASP A 92 -11.92 10.22 -1.98
CA ASP A 92 -11.85 9.38 -3.18
C ASP A 92 -10.66 8.40 -3.14
N ILE A 93 -9.62 8.68 -2.35
CA ILE A 93 -8.41 7.84 -2.23
C ILE A 93 -8.74 6.36 -1.92
N PRO A 94 -9.57 6.01 -0.91
CA PRO A 94 -9.74 4.61 -0.50
C PRO A 94 -10.28 3.69 -1.59
N LEU A 95 -11.15 4.19 -2.48
CA LEU A 95 -11.78 3.37 -3.53
C LEU A 95 -11.07 3.46 -4.90
N ASN A 96 -10.14 4.39 -5.06
CA ASN A 96 -9.34 4.52 -6.29
C ASN A 96 -7.94 3.96 -6.14
N MET A 97 -7.32 4.15 -4.98
CA MET A 97 -5.93 3.77 -4.72
C MET A 97 -5.79 2.63 -3.71
N TRP A 98 -6.87 2.28 -3.00
CA TRP A 98 -6.86 1.24 -1.96
C TRP A 98 -5.83 1.50 -0.85
N VAL A 99 -5.70 2.77 -0.44
CA VAL A 99 -4.87 3.20 0.70
C VAL A 99 -5.66 4.10 1.66
N PHE A 100 -5.16 4.27 2.88
CA PHE A 100 -5.79 5.18 3.85
C PHE A 100 -5.53 6.65 3.45
N PRO A 101 -6.50 7.56 3.65
CA PRO A 101 -6.29 8.99 3.42
C PRO A 101 -5.20 9.55 4.34
N ALA A 102 -4.45 10.53 3.84
CA ALA A 102 -3.42 11.23 4.62
C ALA A 102 -4.02 12.27 5.58
N VAL A 103 -5.18 12.84 5.24
CA VAL A 103 -5.88 13.82 6.08
C VAL A 103 -6.69 13.09 7.15
N THR A 104 -6.29 13.29 8.41
CA THR A 104 -6.97 12.71 9.59
C THR A 104 -8.42 13.15 9.67
N GLY A 105 -9.30 12.22 10.05
CA GLY A 105 -10.75 12.47 10.17
C GLY A 105 -11.51 12.39 8.85
N THR A 106 -10.84 12.09 7.74
CA THR A 106 -11.52 11.77 6.47
C THR A 106 -12.42 10.54 6.67
N PRO A 107 -13.74 10.63 6.40
CA PRO A 107 -14.63 9.48 6.51
C PRO A 107 -14.22 8.35 5.56
N LEU A 108 -14.15 7.13 6.08
CA LEU A 108 -13.87 5.94 5.28
C LEU A 108 -15.17 5.35 4.71
N PRO A 109 -15.19 4.88 3.46
CA PRO A 109 -16.30 4.10 2.92
C PRO A 109 -16.54 2.82 3.74
N ASP A 110 -17.78 2.35 3.81
CA ASP A 110 -18.18 1.18 4.61
C ASP A 110 -17.33 -0.07 4.34
N VAL A 111 -17.03 -0.36 3.07
CA VAL A 111 -16.21 -1.51 2.69
C VAL A 111 -14.78 -1.37 3.23
N PHE A 112 -14.23 -0.16 3.23
CA PHE A 112 -12.89 0.10 3.72
C PHE A 112 -12.87 0.00 5.25
N ALA A 113 -13.82 0.63 5.93
CA ALA A 113 -13.93 0.59 7.39
C ALA A 113 -14.13 -0.82 7.96
N ARG A 114 -14.78 -1.72 7.22
CA ARG A 114 -15.03 -3.11 7.65
C ARG A 114 -13.88 -4.05 7.34
N TYR A 115 -13.24 -3.91 6.18
CA TYR A 115 -12.32 -4.93 5.67
C TYR A 115 -10.86 -4.46 5.57
N ALA A 116 -10.58 -3.15 5.60
CA ALA A 116 -9.23 -2.64 5.75
C ALA A 116 -8.94 -2.40 7.23
N GLN A 117 -7.84 -2.94 7.72
CA GLN A 117 -7.43 -2.81 9.13
C GLN A 117 -6.08 -2.12 9.21
N GLU A 118 -5.98 -1.07 10.02
CA GLU A 118 -4.69 -0.46 10.32
C GLU A 118 -3.89 -1.34 11.29
N ALA A 119 -2.60 -1.51 11.01
CA ALA A 119 -1.69 -2.11 11.97
C ALA A 119 -1.53 -1.18 13.18
N THR A 120 -1.77 -1.70 14.38
CA THR A 120 -1.66 -0.94 15.64
C THR A 120 -0.21 -0.68 16.06
N ASP A 121 0.71 -1.57 15.66
CA ASP A 121 2.15 -1.47 15.93
C ASP A 121 2.97 -1.80 14.67
N PRO A 122 2.98 -0.91 13.66
CA PRO A 122 3.77 -1.10 12.46
C PRO A 122 5.25 -0.75 12.69
N VAL A 123 6.12 -1.39 11.93
CA VAL A 123 7.52 -0.98 11.78
C VAL A 123 7.56 0.36 11.06
N VAL A 124 8.24 1.33 11.68
CA VAL A 124 8.59 2.62 11.10
C VAL A 124 10.09 2.79 11.23
N LEU A 125 10.78 3.05 10.13
CA LEU A 125 12.22 3.34 10.14
C LEU A 125 12.46 4.82 9.87
N ASP A 126 13.49 5.36 10.52
CA ASP A 126 13.97 6.70 10.25
C ASP A 126 14.46 6.80 8.79
N PRO A 127 14.03 7.81 8.00
CA PRO A 127 14.43 7.94 6.61
C PRO A 127 15.95 8.10 6.40
N GLU A 128 16.67 8.80 7.29
CA GLU A 128 18.13 8.94 7.22
C GLU A 128 18.82 7.60 7.51
N PHE A 129 18.26 6.82 8.44
CA PHE A 129 18.75 5.46 8.71
C PHE A 129 18.55 4.54 7.49
N VAL A 130 17.40 4.62 6.82
CA VAL A 130 17.15 3.87 5.58
C VAL A 130 18.12 4.32 4.50
N GLU A 131 18.27 5.63 4.28
CA GLU A 131 19.17 6.17 3.25
C GLU A 131 20.62 5.71 3.45
N SER A 132 21.11 5.79 4.68
CA SER A 132 22.50 5.43 5.02
C SER A 132 22.81 3.94 4.84
N ASN A 133 21.79 3.07 4.74
CA ASN A 133 21.95 1.62 4.69
C ASN A 133 21.37 0.94 3.44
N ARG A 134 20.56 1.66 2.66
CA ARG A 134 19.74 1.10 1.56
C ARG A 134 20.55 0.25 0.60
N ASP A 135 21.64 0.79 0.07
CA ASP A 135 22.44 0.12 -0.96
C ASP A 135 23.04 -1.19 -0.43
N ARG A 136 23.60 -1.14 0.79
CA ARG A 136 24.13 -2.32 1.48
C ARG A 136 23.07 -3.39 1.71
N TRP A 137 21.86 -3.00 2.09
CA TRP A 137 20.76 -3.95 2.30
C TRP A 137 20.26 -4.56 0.99
N ILE A 138 20.17 -3.77 -0.09
CA ILE A 138 19.77 -4.25 -1.42
C ILE A 138 20.80 -5.27 -1.93
N GLU A 139 22.09 -4.98 -1.78
CA GLU A 139 23.15 -5.91 -2.19
C GLU A 139 23.07 -7.22 -1.40
N ALA A 140 23.03 -7.14 -0.06
CA ALA A 140 22.93 -8.32 0.80
C ALA A 140 21.67 -9.15 0.51
N TRP A 141 20.53 -8.52 0.26
CA TRP A 141 19.30 -9.21 -0.13
C TRP A 141 19.43 -9.89 -1.49
N THR A 142 20.02 -9.19 -2.47
CA THR A 142 20.22 -9.72 -3.83
C THR A 142 21.10 -10.96 -3.79
N GLU A 143 22.20 -10.93 -3.02
CA GLU A 143 23.08 -12.07 -2.84
C GLU A 143 22.40 -13.24 -2.13
N ALA A 144 21.60 -12.98 -1.10
CA ALA A 144 20.94 -14.05 -0.34
C ALA A 144 19.78 -14.72 -1.09
N VAL A 145 19.20 -14.05 -2.10
CA VAL A 145 17.94 -14.47 -2.72
C VAL A 145 18.10 -14.88 -4.18
N LEU A 146 19.01 -14.24 -4.93
CA LEU A 146 19.20 -14.47 -6.37
C LEU A 146 20.49 -15.23 -6.71
N ARG A 147 21.44 -15.36 -5.78
CA ARG A 147 22.65 -16.16 -5.94
C ARG A 147 22.58 -17.41 -5.07
#